data_AF-A0A2M8NKI6-F1
#
_entry.id   AF-A0A2M8NKI6-F1
#
_cell.length_a   1.000
_cell.length_b   1.000
_cell.length_c   1.000
_cell.angle_alpha   90.00
_cell.angle_beta   90.00
_cell.angle_gamma   90.00
#
_symmetry.space_group_name_H-M   'P 1'
#
loop_
_entity.id
_entity.type
_entity.pdbx_description
1 polymer ?
#
loop_
_entity_poly.entity_id
_entity_poly.type
_entity_poly.pdbx_seq_one_letter_code
_entity_poly.pdbx_strand_id
1 'polypeptide(L)'
;DVDAFVGGEALDWTDSSRFDSFGRLVISGSVTNASAEAVRDVRAVVTIFDAGGLVIGAGWDDLDVAALAPGESAPFEILIPETGGDPVNYIVTVAARRF
;
A
#
# COMPACT_ATOMS: atom_id res chain seq x y z
N ASP A 1 14.59 15.35 -17.61
CA ASP A 1 13.34 15.45 -16.86
C ASP A 1 12.74 14.05 -16.83
N VAL A 2 12.90 13.33 -15.72
CA VAL A 2 12.38 11.96 -15.57
C VAL A 2 11.53 11.96 -14.31
N ASP A 3 10.21 11.88 -14.51
CA ASP A 3 9.22 11.52 -13.50
C ASP A 3 9.60 10.13 -12.95
N ALA A 4 10.49 10.10 -11.95
CA ALA A 4 10.91 8.86 -11.32
C ALA A 4 9.89 8.49 -10.25
N PHE A 5 9.22 7.35 -10.42
CA PHE A 5 8.49 6.71 -9.34
C PHE A 5 9.46 6.44 -8.20
N VAL A 6 9.18 6.97 -7.01
CA VAL A 6 10.01 6.68 -5.84
C VAL A 6 9.38 5.50 -5.12
N GLY A 7 10.09 4.37 -5.09
CA GLY A 7 9.77 3.22 -4.26
C GLY A 7 10.84 3.06 -3.17
N GLY A 8 10.42 2.99 -1.90
CA GLY A 8 11.25 2.63 -0.75
C GLY A 8 12.13 3.73 -0.15
N GLU A 9 12.78 4.60 -0.93
CA GLU A 9 13.75 5.57 -0.37
C GLU A 9 13.13 6.88 0.15
N ALA A 10 11.87 7.20 -0.22
CA ALA A 10 11.19 8.43 0.19
C ALA A 10 9.95 8.21 1.06
N LEU A 11 9.52 6.97 1.22
CA LEU A 11 8.26 6.63 1.89
C LEU A 11 8.54 5.58 2.95
N ASP A 12 8.12 5.87 4.17
CA ASP A 12 7.99 4.88 5.23
C ASP A 12 6.53 4.46 5.34
N TRP A 13 6.27 3.18 5.57
CA TRP A 13 4.90 2.73 5.82
C TRP A 13 4.83 1.65 6.88
N THR A 14 3.67 1.58 7.51
CA THR A 14 3.24 0.46 8.34
C THR A 14 2.06 -0.22 7.67
N ASP A 15 1.84 -1.49 7.99
CA ASP A 15 0.68 -2.23 7.54
C ASP A 15 0.24 -3.26 8.59
N SER A 16 -1.03 -3.65 8.49
CA SER A 16 -1.63 -4.72 9.27
C SER A 16 -2.76 -5.36 8.47
N SER A 17 -3.07 -6.60 8.81
CA SER A 17 -4.18 -7.34 8.19
C SER A 17 -5.24 -7.73 9.20
N ARG A 18 -6.50 -7.75 8.76
CA ARG A 18 -7.62 -8.37 9.47
C ARG A 18 -8.57 -9.02 8.46
N PHE A 19 -9.42 -9.92 8.94
CA PHE A 19 -10.62 -10.31 8.20
C PHE A 19 -11.82 -9.51 8.71
N ASP A 20 -12.67 -9.06 7.80
CA ASP A 20 -13.95 -8.45 8.17
C ASP A 20 -15.01 -9.49 8.55
N SER A 21 -16.22 -9.04 8.88
CA SER A 21 -17.34 -9.92 9.28
C SER A 21 -17.80 -10.87 8.17
N PHE A 22 -17.43 -10.61 6.92
CA PHE A 22 -17.74 -11.45 5.76
C PHE A 22 -16.57 -12.37 5.40
N GLY A 23 -15.50 -12.40 6.20
CA GLY A 23 -14.31 -13.21 5.93
C GLY A 23 -13.42 -12.65 4.82
N ARG A 24 -13.58 -11.38 4.44
CA ARG A 24 -12.77 -10.73 3.41
C ARG A 24 -11.52 -10.13 4.03
N LEU A 25 -10.39 -10.26 3.36
CA LEU A 25 -9.11 -9.73 3.82
C LEU A 25 -9.11 -8.21 3.67
N VAL A 26 -8.78 -7.50 4.74
CA VAL A 26 -8.58 -6.05 4.77
C VAL A 26 -7.15 -5.79 5.19
N ILE A 27 -6.44 -5.00 4.39
CA ILE A 27 -5.08 -4.54 4.66
C ILE A 27 -5.13 -3.03 4.88
N SER A 28 -4.63 -2.56 6.01
CA SER A 28 -4.63 -1.14 6.33
C SER A 28 -3.30 -0.70 6.90
N GLY A 29 -3.01 0.58 6.79
CA GLY A 29 -1.74 1.12 7.23
C GLY A 29 -1.66 2.64 7.13
N SER A 30 -0.46 3.15 7.33
CA SER A 30 -0.14 4.58 7.23
C SER A 30 1.12 4.75 6.41
N VAL A 31 1.09 5.66 5.44
CA VAL A 31 2.27 6.07 4.66
C VAL A 31 2.74 7.41 5.17
N THR A 32 4.05 7.57 5.34
CA THR A 32 4.71 8.83 5.71
C THR A 32 5.68 9.23 4.60
N ASN A 33 5.63 10.49 4.18
CA ASN A 33 6.66 11.04 3.31
C ASN A 33 7.93 11.33 4.13
N ALA A 34 8.93 10.44 4.02
CA ALA A 34 10.21 10.55 4.70
C ALA A 34 11.24 11.41 3.92
N SER A 35 10.87 11.94 2.76
CA SER A 35 11.75 12.78 1.95
C SER A 35 11.66 14.26 2.31
N ALA A 36 12.54 15.07 1.70
CA ALA A 36 12.57 16.53 1.88
C ALA A 36 11.66 17.31 0.91
N GLU A 37 10.99 16.63 -0.02
CA GLU A 37 10.12 17.23 -1.04
C GLU A 37 8.70 16.70 -0.88
N ALA A 38 7.70 17.47 -1.32
CA ALA A 38 6.33 16.95 -1.36
C ALA A 38 6.21 15.81 -2.38
N VAL A 39 5.30 14.87 -2.11
CA VAL A 39 4.97 13.78 -3.02
C VAL A 39 3.46 13.74 -3.29
N ARG A 40 3.07 13.22 -4.46
CA ARG A 40 1.68 13.08 -4.93
C ARG A 40 1.46 11.72 -5.57
N ASP A 41 0.21 11.45 -5.95
CA ASP A 41 -0.21 10.18 -6.57
C ASP A 41 0.27 8.98 -5.73
N VAL A 42 0.10 9.07 -4.42
CA VAL A 42 0.55 8.04 -3.48
C VAL A 42 -0.37 6.83 -3.58
N ARG A 43 0.21 5.67 -3.91
CA ARG A 43 -0.52 4.41 -4.07
C ARG A 43 0.09 3.33 -3.21
N ALA A 44 -0.74 2.70 -2.39
CA ALA A 44 -0.42 1.44 -1.73
C ALA A 44 -0.88 0.27 -2.61
N VAL A 45 -0.03 -0.73 -2.79
CA VAL A 45 -0.35 -1.97 -3.53
C VAL A 45 -0.05 -3.15 -2.64
N VAL A 46 -0.97 -4.10 -2.55
CA VAL A 46 -0.77 -5.36 -1.85
C VAL A 46 -0.74 -6.53 -2.83
N THR A 47 0.19 -7.46 -2.61
CA THR A 47 0.23 -8.79 -3.25
C THR A 47 0.04 -9.85 -2.18
N ILE A 48 -0.80 -10.86 -2.45
CA ILE A 48 -1.25 -11.85 -1.47
C ILE A 48 -0.78 -13.23 -1.92
N PHE A 49 -0.29 -14.02 -0.96
CA PHE A 49 0.35 -15.30 -1.21
C PHE A 49 -0.29 -16.42 -0.38
N ASP A 50 -0.35 -17.61 -0.97
CA ASP A 50 -0.68 -18.84 -0.25
C ASP A 50 0.54 -19.41 0.51
N ALA A 51 0.35 -20.55 1.18
CA ALA A 51 1.42 -21.25 1.91
C ALA A 51 2.58 -21.74 1.02
N GLY A 52 2.34 -21.93 -0.27
CA GLY A 52 3.35 -22.31 -1.27
C GLY A 52 4.13 -21.12 -1.83
N GLY A 53 3.76 -19.89 -1.46
CA GLY A 53 4.33 -18.66 -1.99
C GLY A 53 3.79 -18.29 -3.38
N LEU A 54 2.69 -18.88 -3.83
CA LEU A 54 2.04 -18.50 -5.08
C LEU A 54 1.16 -17.27 -4.86
N VAL A 55 1.14 -16.38 -5.85
CA VAL A 55 0.26 -15.20 -5.82
C VAL A 55 -1.18 -15.65 -6.05
N ILE A 56 -2.05 -15.31 -5.11
CA ILE A 56 -3.49 -15.64 -5.14
C ILE A 56 -4.39 -14.39 -5.16
N GLY A 57 -3.81 -13.20 -5.13
CA GLY A 57 -4.56 -11.95 -5.21
C GLY A 57 -3.67 -10.71 -5.18
N ALA A 58 -4.24 -9.59 -5.60
CA ALA A 58 -3.64 -8.28 -5.50
C ALA A 58 -4.73 -7.21 -5.37
N GLY A 59 -4.38 -6.08 -4.77
CA GLY A 59 -5.27 -4.93 -4.61
C GLY A 59 -4.45 -3.66 -4.43
N TRP A 60 -5.12 -2.51 -4.48
CA TRP A 60 -4.46 -1.22 -4.30
C TRP A 60 -5.44 -0.19 -3.74
N ASP A 61 -4.88 0.86 -3.15
CA ASP A 61 -5.58 2.07 -2.71
C ASP A 61 -4.78 3.30 -3.13
N ASP A 62 -5.45 4.28 -3.72
CA ASP A 62 -4.91 5.61 -3.96
C ASP A 62 -5.28 6.45 -2.75
N LEU A 63 -4.27 6.93 -2.00
CA LEU A 63 -4.53 7.65 -0.76
C LEU A 63 -5.36 8.90 -1.06
N ASP A 64 -6.38 9.16 -0.23
CA ASP A 64 -7.29 10.30 -0.36
C ASP A 64 -6.65 11.61 0.14
N VAL A 65 -5.51 11.95 -0.47
CA VAL A 65 -4.74 13.17 -0.26
C VAL A 65 -4.19 13.67 -1.58
N ALA A 66 -4.24 14.98 -1.81
CA ALA A 66 -3.67 15.56 -3.04
C ALA A 66 -2.13 15.48 -3.06
N ALA A 67 -1.50 15.60 -1.89
CA ALA A 67 -0.06 15.51 -1.68
C ALA A 67 0.25 15.19 -0.22
N LEU A 68 1.43 14.63 0.04
CA LEU A 68 2.04 14.55 1.36
C LEU A 68 3.26 15.47 1.42
N ALA A 69 3.25 16.45 2.31
CA ALA A 69 4.42 17.26 2.62
C ALA A 69 5.50 16.43 3.35
N PRO A 70 6.76 16.90 3.42
CA PRO A 70 7.80 16.25 4.23
C PRO A 70 7.35 15.98 5.67
N GLY A 71 7.44 14.72 6.10
CA GLY A 71 7.03 14.24 7.41
C GLY A 71 5.52 14.05 7.60
N GLU A 72 4.70 14.36 6.60
CA GLU A 72 3.26 14.15 6.66
C GLU A 72 2.90 12.68 6.42
N SER A 73 1.84 12.23 7.08
CA SER A 73 1.32 10.87 6.93
C SER A 73 -0.14 10.85 6.51
N ALA A 74 -0.53 9.83 5.74
CA ALA A 74 -1.92 9.53 5.44
C ALA A 74 -2.21 8.02 5.49
N PRO A 75 -3.43 7.64 5.91
CA PRO A 75 -3.83 6.24 5.98
C PRO A 75 -4.18 5.67 4.59
N PHE A 76 -4.12 4.34 4.47
CA PHE A 76 -4.71 3.59 3.37
C PHE A 76 -5.52 2.40 3.90
N GLU A 77 -6.53 1.97 3.14
CA GLU A 77 -7.27 0.73 3.41
C GLU A 77 -7.62 0.00 2.10
N ILE A 78 -7.12 -1.22 1.95
CA ILE A 78 -7.37 -2.09 0.79
C ILE A 78 -8.27 -3.24 1.23
N LEU A 79 -9.50 -3.27 0.72
CA LEU A 79 -10.38 -4.43 0.82
C LEU A 79 -10.12 -5.38 -0.34
N ILE A 80 -9.85 -6.65 -0.01
CA ILE A 80 -9.71 -7.74 -0.98
C ILE A 80 -11.01 -8.54 -0.99
N PRO A 81 -11.88 -8.34 -1.99
CA PRO A 81 -13.19 -8.95 -2.00
C PRO A 81 -13.12 -10.48 -2.12
N GLU A 82 -12.17 -10.98 -2.91
CA GLU A 82 -11.97 -12.40 -3.19
C GLU A 82 -10.48 -12.70 -3.39
N THR A 83 -10.06 -13.91 -3.02
CA THR A 83 -8.71 -14.45 -3.27
C THR A 83 -8.84 -15.82 -3.94
N GLY A 84 -7.84 -16.21 -4.72
CA GLY A 84 -7.81 -17.49 -5.44
C GLY A 84 -7.54 -18.73 -4.57
N GLY A 85 -7.45 -18.57 -3.25
CA GLY A 85 -7.10 -19.62 -2.29
C GLY A 85 -7.02 -19.06 -0.87
N ASP A 86 -6.44 -19.82 0.08
CA ASP A 86 -6.28 -19.36 1.46
C ASP A 86 -5.07 -18.41 1.58
N PRO A 87 -5.26 -17.14 1.96
CA PRO A 87 -4.16 -16.21 2.17
C PRO A 87 -3.39 -16.55 3.43
N VAL A 88 -2.07 -16.66 3.29
CA VAL A 88 -1.14 -16.96 4.39
C VAL A 88 -0.16 -15.83 4.61
N ASN A 89 0.21 -15.11 3.55
CA ASN A 89 1.13 -13.98 3.64
C ASN A 89 0.76 -12.88 2.64
N TYR A 90 1.28 -11.67 2.85
CA TYR A 90 1.14 -10.57 1.92
C TYR A 90 2.37 -9.65 1.95
N ILE A 91 2.53 -8.85 0.90
CA ILE A 91 3.54 -7.78 0.84
C ILE A 91 2.81 -6.50 0.44
N VAL A 92 3.03 -5.42 1.20
CA VAL A 92 2.65 -4.06 0.81
C VAL A 92 3.84 -3.35 0.21
N THR A 93 3.60 -2.69 -0.91
CA THR A 93 4.53 -1.75 -1.53
C THR A 93 3.84 -0.41 -1.71
N VAL A 94 4.58 0.68 -1.52
CA VAL A 94 4.04 2.03 -1.70
C VAL A 94 4.91 2.77 -2.71
N ALA A 95 4.25 3.46 -3.64
CA ALA A 95 4.88 4.31 -4.61
C ALA A 95 4.22 5.68 -4.64
N ALA A 96 5.00 6.71 -4.97
CA ALA A 96 4.51 8.06 -5.20
C ALA A 96 5.34 8.75 -6.30
N ARG A 97 4.88 9.93 -6.72
CA ARG A 97 5.61 10.83 -7.60
C ARG A 97 6.08 12.07 -6.83
N ARG A 98 7.29 12.55 -7.13
CA ARG A 98 7.75 13.86 -6.63
C ARG A 98 7.03 14.97 -7.38
N PHE A 99 7.00 16.16 -6.76
CA PHE A 99 6.56 17.38 -7.41
C PHE A 99 7.61 17.94 -8.38
#